data_AF-A0A7W0A5M9-F1
#
_entry.id   AF-A0A7W0A5M9-F1
#
_cell.length_a   1.000
_cell.length_b   1.000
_cell.length_c   1.000
_cell.angle_alpha   90.00
_cell.angle_beta   90.00
_cell.angle_gamma   90.00
#
_symmetry.space_group_name_H-M   'P 1'
#
loop_
_entity.id
_entity.type
_entity.pdbx_description
1 polymer ?
#
loop_
_entity_poly.entity_id
_entity_poly.type
_entity_poly.pdbx_seq_one_letter_code
_entity_poly.pdbx_strand_id
1 'polypeptide(L)'
;ARFNALSADHLEYADESGVRAMAQSGTVAVILPGAFYFIREKHKPPIDLLRQHEVSMAVATDSNPGTSPLTSILLAMNMAATLFGTTVDECIGGVTRIAARALGIEAETGSLEPGRWADLAIWDIDSPAELVYSIGFNPLHQRVWRGQ
;
A
#
# COMPACT_ATOMS: atom_id res chain seq x y z
N ALA A 1 0.83 7.97 -18.90
CA ALA A 1 1.94 7.04 -18.67
C ALA A 1 2.80 6.83 -19.93
N ARG A 2 3.67 7.78 -20.30
CA ARG A 2 4.53 7.65 -21.51
C ARG A 2 5.86 6.93 -21.25
N PHE A 3 6.20 6.68 -19.99
CA PHE A 3 7.50 6.17 -19.56
C PHE A 3 7.43 4.84 -18.80
N ASN A 4 6.25 4.20 -18.74
CA ASN A 4 6.04 2.95 -17.99
C ASN A 4 6.61 3.01 -16.57
N ALA A 5 6.32 4.11 -15.85
CA ALA A 5 6.74 4.25 -14.46
C ALA A 5 6.18 3.08 -13.63
N LEU A 6 6.99 2.60 -12.68
CA LEU A 6 6.59 1.51 -11.79
C LEU A 6 5.38 1.91 -10.93
N SER A 7 5.41 3.12 -10.40
CA SER A 7 4.32 3.71 -9.63
C SER A 7 4.08 5.19 -9.92
N ALA A 8 2.92 5.67 -9.49
CA ALA A 8 2.60 7.07 -9.27
C ALA A 8 1.97 7.21 -7.88
N ASP A 9 2.41 8.24 -7.15
CA ASP A 9 2.22 8.34 -5.71
C ASP A 9 1.35 9.57 -5.37
N HIS A 10 0.78 9.63 -4.16
CA HIS A 10 -0.17 10.66 -3.67
C HIS A 10 -1.57 10.57 -4.34
N LEU A 11 -1.67 10.97 -5.61
CA LEU A 11 -2.85 10.83 -6.47
C LEU A 11 -4.14 11.53 -6.02
N GLU A 12 -4.12 12.41 -5.01
CA GLU A 12 -5.34 13.08 -4.53
C GLU A 12 -6.11 13.73 -5.69
N TYR A 13 -5.40 14.43 -6.58
CA TYR A 13 -5.98 15.15 -7.72
C TYR A 13 -5.87 14.40 -9.06
N ALA A 14 -5.66 13.08 -9.04
CA ALA A 14 -5.66 12.30 -10.26
C ALA A 14 -7.06 12.29 -10.89
N ASP A 15 -7.14 12.57 -12.18
CA ASP A 15 -8.38 12.53 -12.95
C ASP A 15 -8.59 11.15 -13.61
N GLU A 16 -9.76 10.94 -14.21
CA GLU A 16 -10.07 9.67 -14.87
C GLU A 16 -9.12 9.36 -16.04
N SER A 17 -8.66 10.39 -16.75
CA SER A 17 -7.71 10.20 -17.85
C SER A 17 -6.37 9.66 -17.35
N GLY A 18 -5.88 10.18 -16.22
CA GLY A 18 -4.70 9.70 -15.51
C GLY A 18 -4.88 8.27 -15.02
N VAL A 19 -6.00 7.97 -14.35
CA VAL A 19 -6.30 6.61 -13.85
C VAL A 19 -6.35 5.58 -14.97
N ARG A 20 -7.02 5.88 -16.09
CA ARG A 20 -7.06 5.00 -17.26
C ARG A 20 -5.65 4.78 -17.85
N ALA A 21 -4.83 5.83 -17.88
CA ALA A 21 -3.47 5.71 -18.37
C ALA A 21 -2.60 4.82 -17.46
N MET A 22 -2.83 4.86 -16.13
CA MET A 22 -2.14 3.96 -15.19
C MET A 22 -2.56 2.51 -15.37
N ALA A 23 -3.86 2.25 -15.54
CA ALA A 23 -4.38 0.92 -15.83
C ALA A 23 -3.73 0.32 -17.10
N GLN A 24 -3.64 1.12 -18.16
CA GLN A 24 -3.04 0.71 -19.43
C GLN A 24 -1.54 0.42 -19.32
N SER A 25 -0.78 1.21 -18.55
CA SER A 25 0.66 0.99 -18.40
C SER A 25 1.03 -0.02 -17.32
N GLY A 26 0.07 -0.45 -16.50
CA GLY A 26 0.33 -1.27 -15.32
C GLY A 26 1.05 -0.53 -14.20
N THR A 27 1.04 0.81 -14.22
CA THR A 27 1.63 1.66 -13.16
C THR A 27 0.81 1.52 -11.89
N VAL A 28 1.47 1.25 -10.77
CA VAL A 28 0.84 1.10 -9.46
C VAL A 28 0.45 2.46 -8.89
N ALA A 29 -0.72 2.56 -8.28
CA ALA A 29 -1.14 3.70 -7.48
C ALA A 29 -0.64 3.55 -6.03
N VAL A 30 0.24 4.42 -5.56
CA VAL A 30 0.75 4.37 -4.18
C VAL A 30 -0.03 5.36 -3.31
N ILE A 31 -0.82 4.82 -2.40
CA ILE A 31 -1.69 5.56 -1.48
C ILE A 31 -0.91 5.94 -0.22
N LEU A 32 -0.88 7.23 0.11
CA LEU A 32 -0.04 7.81 1.17
C LEU A 32 -0.89 8.48 2.28
N PRO A 33 -1.57 7.68 3.13
CA PRO A 33 -2.51 8.21 4.10
C PRO A 33 -1.87 9.07 5.20
N GLY A 34 -0.59 8.82 5.53
CA GLY A 34 0.14 9.60 6.52
C GLY A 34 0.30 11.07 6.11
N ALA A 35 0.66 11.30 4.84
CA ALA A 35 0.80 12.65 4.30
C ALA A 35 -0.53 13.39 4.26
N PHE A 36 -1.56 12.76 3.69
CA PHE A 36 -2.92 13.28 3.65
C PHE A 36 -3.41 13.70 5.05
N TYR A 37 -3.22 12.84 6.06
CA TYR A 37 -3.58 13.12 7.44
C TYR A 37 -2.83 14.33 8.00
N PHE A 38 -1.50 14.33 7.89
CA PHE A 38 -0.65 15.29 8.57
C PHE A 38 -0.82 16.71 8.02
N ILE A 39 -0.94 16.85 6.69
CA ILE A 39 -1.16 18.16 6.04
C ILE A 39 -2.63 18.61 6.09
N ARG A 40 -3.52 17.80 6.69
CA ARG A 40 -4.96 18.06 6.83
C ARG A 40 -5.68 18.24 5.49
N GLU A 41 -5.21 17.51 4.47
CA GLU A 41 -5.83 17.50 3.14
C GLU A 41 -7.30 17.10 3.23
N LYS A 42 -8.10 17.59 2.28
CA LYS A 42 -9.54 17.35 2.17
C LYS A 42 -9.91 16.60 0.90
N HIS A 43 -9.10 16.72 -0.14
CA HIS A 43 -9.30 16.03 -1.40
C HIS A 43 -8.76 14.61 -1.30
N LYS A 44 -9.64 13.61 -1.32
CA LYS A 44 -9.26 12.20 -1.21
C LYS A 44 -8.76 11.68 -2.55
N PRO A 45 -7.81 10.73 -2.58
CA PRO A 45 -7.47 10.01 -3.81
C PRO A 45 -8.69 9.29 -4.38
N PRO A 46 -8.77 9.12 -5.71
CA PRO A 46 -9.95 8.60 -6.39
C PRO A 46 -10.04 7.06 -6.30
N ILE A 47 -10.16 6.52 -5.08
CA ILE A 47 -10.12 5.07 -4.80
C ILE A 47 -11.14 4.29 -5.63
N ASP A 48 -12.39 4.75 -5.72
CA ASP A 48 -13.42 4.04 -6.48
C ASP A 48 -13.13 4.02 -7.99
N LEU A 49 -12.48 5.06 -8.49
CA LEU A 49 -12.06 5.12 -9.89
C LEU A 49 -10.88 4.19 -10.16
N LEU A 50 -9.91 4.14 -9.23
CA LEU A 50 -8.80 3.18 -9.28
C LEU A 50 -9.32 1.75 -9.30
N ARG A 51 -10.31 1.42 -8.45
CA ARG A 51 -10.99 0.11 -8.45
C ARG A 51 -11.71 -0.16 -9.76
N GLN A 52 -12.50 0.81 -10.25
CA GLN A 52 -13.28 0.66 -11.47
C GLN A 52 -12.41 0.33 -12.69
N HIS A 53 -11.19 0.89 -12.75
CA HIS A 53 -10.23 0.65 -13.83
C HIS A 53 -9.18 -0.40 -13.47
N GLU A 54 -9.38 -1.16 -12.39
CA GLU A 54 -8.51 -2.25 -11.95
C GLU A 54 -7.03 -1.84 -11.76
N VAL A 55 -6.81 -0.59 -11.35
CA VAL A 55 -5.48 -0.09 -11.03
C VAL A 55 -5.03 -0.72 -9.71
N SER A 56 -3.85 -1.33 -9.75
CA SER A 56 -3.21 -1.89 -8.56
C SER A 56 -2.90 -0.77 -7.55
N MET A 57 -3.33 -0.94 -6.29
CA MET A 57 -3.10 0.02 -5.22
C MET A 57 -2.11 -0.51 -4.18
N ALA A 58 -1.00 0.20 -3.98
CA ALA A 58 -0.07 0.00 -2.87
C ALA A 58 -0.38 0.97 -1.72
N VAL A 59 0.05 0.64 -0.52
CA VAL A 59 -0.02 1.54 0.65
C VAL A 59 1.39 1.71 1.20
N ALA A 60 1.78 2.94 1.50
CA ALA A 60 3.08 3.24 2.10
C ALA A 60 2.98 4.32 3.17
N THR A 61 4.02 4.43 3.99
CA THR A 61 4.05 5.40 5.09
C THR A 61 4.36 6.82 4.63
N ASP A 62 5.05 6.97 3.50
CA ASP A 62 5.72 8.22 3.10
C ASP A 62 6.60 8.77 4.22
N SER A 63 7.34 7.91 4.95
CA SER A 63 8.06 8.33 6.17
C SER A 63 9.07 9.44 5.86
N ASN A 64 8.73 10.68 6.22
CA ASN A 64 9.53 11.87 5.96
C ASN A 64 9.31 12.94 7.05
N PRO A 65 10.26 13.86 7.26
CA PRO A 65 10.19 14.82 8.37
C PRO A 65 9.19 15.97 8.16
N GLY A 66 8.76 16.22 6.91
CA GLY A 66 8.00 17.42 6.55
C GLY A 66 6.50 17.21 6.51
N THR A 67 6.06 16.13 5.88
CA THR A 67 4.64 15.90 5.56
C THR A 67 4.12 14.58 6.08
N SER A 68 4.95 13.61 6.46
CA SER A 68 4.47 12.35 7.04
C SER A 68 5.49 11.73 7.98
N PRO A 69 5.56 12.19 9.26
CA PRO A 69 6.41 11.56 10.27
C PRO A 69 5.82 10.23 10.77
N LEU A 70 5.25 9.43 9.86
CA LEU A 70 4.62 8.14 10.09
C LEU A 70 5.66 7.03 9.87
N THR A 71 6.00 6.31 10.93
CA THR A 71 7.01 5.23 10.89
C THR A 71 6.41 3.83 11.04
N SER A 72 5.09 3.70 10.98
CA SER A 72 4.38 2.43 11.13
C SER A 72 3.56 2.09 9.89
N ILE A 73 3.92 0.99 9.21
CA ILE A 73 3.19 0.47 8.06
C ILE A 73 1.82 -0.11 8.46
N LEU A 74 1.70 -0.68 9.67
CA LEU A 74 0.42 -1.16 10.21
C LEU A 74 -0.55 0.02 10.41
N LEU A 75 -0.04 1.14 10.95
CA LEU A 75 -0.84 2.34 11.08
C LEU A 75 -1.18 2.95 9.72
N ALA A 76 -0.29 2.88 8.73
CA ALA A 76 -0.60 3.31 7.36
C ALA A 76 -1.76 2.48 6.75
N MET A 77 -1.79 1.16 6.95
CA MET A 77 -2.93 0.32 6.52
C MET A 77 -4.22 0.74 7.22
N ASN A 78 -4.20 0.92 8.54
CA ASN A 78 -5.37 1.39 9.29
C ASN A 78 -5.88 2.73 8.76
N MET A 79 -4.99 3.69 8.50
CA MET A 79 -5.35 4.99 7.98
C MET A 79 -5.87 4.92 6.55
N ALA A 80 -5.34 4.06 5.69
CA ALA A 80 -5.88 3.83 4.35
C ALA A 80 -7.34 3.34 4.42
N ALA A 81 -7.61 2.34 5.27
CA ALA A 81 -8.96 1.82 5.47
C ALA A 81 -9.90 2.89 6.06
N THR A 82 -9.46 3.59 7.10
CA THR A 82 -10.28 4.56 7.84
C THR A 82 -10.55 5.84 7.03
N LEU A 83 -9.54 6.38 6.37
CA LEU A 83 -9.63 7.67 5.68
C LEU A 83 -10.15 7.51 4.25
N PHE A 84 -9.79 6.42 3.57
CA PHE A 84 -10.03 6.23 2.14
C PHE A 84 -10.97 5.06 1.81
N GLY A 85 -11.40 4.29 2.82
CA GLY A 85 -12.35 3.20 2.61
C GLY A 85 -11.76 2.00 1.87
N THR A 86 -10.45 1.78 1.94
CA THR A 86 -9.83 0.56 1.42
C THR A 86 -10.22 -0.65 2.26
N THR A 87 -10.37 -1.82 1.63
CA THR A 87 -10.69 -3.07 2.32
C THR A 87 -9.45 -3.66 2.98
N VAL A 88 -9.65 -4.65 3.87
CA VAL A 88 -8.56 -5.40 4.49
C VAL A 88 -7.65 -6.05 3.43
N ASP A 89 -8.24 -6.66 2.41
CA ASP A 89 -7.51 -7.32 1.33
C ASP A 89 -6.70 -6.32 0.48
N GLU A 90 -7.27 -5.14 0.23
CA GLU A 90 -6.56 -4.05 -0.45
C GLU A 90 -5.38 -3.54 0.39
N CYS A 91 -5.54 -3.40 1.70
CA CYS A 91 -4.48 -2.97 2.60
C CYS A 91 -3.34 -3.99 2.67
N ILE A 92 -3.63 -5.25 3.02
CA ILE A 92 -2.63 -6.32 3.15
C ILE A 92 -1.94 -6.52 1.81
N GLY A 93 -2.73 -6.61 0.75
CA GLY A 93 -2.23 -6.73 -0.60
C GLY A 93 -1.38 -5.54 -1.05
N GLY A 94 -1.74 -4.34 -0.60
CA GLY A 94 -1.10 -3.07 -0.90
C GLY A 94 0.27 -2.91 -0.25
N VAL A 95 0.51 -3.55 0.89
CA VAL A 95 1.83 -3.55 1.59
C VAL A 95 2.66 -4.81 1.31
N THR A 96 2.15 -5.72 0.47
CA THR A 96 2.82 -6.98 0.10
C THR A 96 3.00 -7.05 -1.42
N ARG A 97 2.17 -7.83 -2.13
CA ARG A 97 2.32 -8.11 -3.56
C ARG A 97 2.31 -6.87 -4.45
N ILE A 98 1.51 -5.86 -4.10
CA ILE A 98 1.39 -4.63 -4.91
C ILE A 98 2.52 -3.65 -4.61
N ALA A 99 2.99 -3.59 -3.35
CA ALA A 99 4.20 -2.84 -3.01
C ALA A 99 5.44 -3.43 -3.72
N ALA A 100 5.58 -4.76 -3.77
CA ALA A 100 6.67 -5.40 -4.52
C ALA A 100 6.62 -5.04 -6.01
N ARG A 101 5.42 -5.02 -6.61
CA ARG A 101 5.21 -4.57 -7.99
C ARG A 101 5.56 -3.09 -8.20
N ALA A 102 5.19 -2.22 -7.26
CA ALA A 102 5.53 -0.79 -7.31
C ALA A 102 7.05 -0.55 -7.30
N LEU A 103 7.83 -1.51 -6.80
CA LEU A 103 9.28 -1.49 -6.74
C LEU A 103 9.96 -2.29 -7.86
N GLY A 104 9.20 -3.00 -8.70
CA GLY A 104 9.72 -3.86 -9.77
C GLY A 104 10.43 -5.12 -9.29
N ILE A 105 10.06 -5.61 -8.09
CA ILE A 105 10.64 -6.82 -7.45
C ILE A 105 9.58 -7.88 -7.15
N GLU A 106 8.45 -7.85 -7.86
CA GLU A 106 7.35 -8.80 -7.67
C GLU A 106 7.72 -10.23 -8.05
N ALA A 107 8.76 -10.45 -8.85
CA ALA A 107 9.29 -11.79 -9.12
C ALA A 107 10.12 -12.34 -7.94
N GLU A 108 10.55 -11.46 -7.04
CA GLU A 108 11.50 -11.78 -5.97
C GLU A 108 10.81 -11.92 -4.61
N THR A 109 9.82 -11.08 -4.30
CA THR A 109 9.15 -11.07 -2.98
C THR A 109 7.70 -10.57 -3.05
N GLY A 110 7.06 -10.38 -1.89
CA GLY A 110 5.71 -9.84 -1.76
C GLY A 110 4.57 -10.87 -1.80
N SER A 111 4.87 -12.15 -2.08
CA SER A 111 3.91 -13.24 -1.92
C SER A 111 4.62 -14.53 -1.48
N LEU A 112 3.83 -15.48 -0.95
CA LEU A 112 4.31 -16.76 -0.45
C LEU A 112 4.19 -17.83 -1.54
N GLU A 113 5.15 -17.85 -2.46
CA GLU A 113 5.18 -18.76 -3.61
C GLU A 113 6.56 -19.42 -3.77
N PRO A 114 6.63 -20.68 -4.23
CA PRO A 114 7.90 -21.32 -4.56
C PRO A 114 8.72 -20.48 -5.55
N GLY A 115 10.01 -20.33 -5.28
CA GLY A 115 10.94 -19.56 -6.11
C GLY A 115 11.14 -18.11 -5.69
N ARG A 116 10.30 -17.57 -4.79
CA ARG A 116 10.47 -16.24 -4.18
C ARG A 116 11.34 -16.29 -2.92
N TRP A 117 11.79 -15.13 -2.45
CA TRP A 117 12.50 -14.99 -1.19
C TRP A 117 11.61 -15.39 -0.01
N ALA A 118 12.20 -16.11 0.96
CA ALA A 118 11.54 -16.48 2.21
C ALA A 118 11.54 -15.30 3.20
N ASP A 119 10.82 -14.24 2.84
CA ASP A 119 10.62 -13.05 3.66
C ASP A 119 9.22 -13.09 4.27
N LEU A 120 9.15 -13.33 5.58
CA LEU A 120 7.90 -13.61 6.29
C LEU A 120 7.75 -12.71 7.52
N ALA A 121 6.50 -12.42 7.85
CA ALA A 121 6.10 -11.93 9.16
C ALA A 121 5.08 -12.90 9.75
N ILE A 122 5.39 -13.43 10.93
CA ILE A 122 4.51 -14.28 11.72
C ILE A 122 3.85 -13.39 12.76
N TRP A 123 2.52 -13.43 12.81
CA TRP A 123 1.70 -12.52 13.61
C TRP A 123 0.97 -13.29 14.70
N ASP A 124 0.89 -12.70 15.89
CA ASP A 124 0.10 -13.19 17.03
C ASP A 124 -1.31 -12.59 16.96
N ILE A 125 -2.13 -13.10 16.04
CA ILE A 125 -3.48 -12.63 15.72
C ILE A 125 -4.38 -13.82 15.33
N ASP A 126 -5.69 -13.69 15.51
CA ASP A 126 -6.67 -14.70 15.10
C ASP A 126 -7.12 -14.49 13.64
N SER A 127 -7.04 -13.26 13.13
CA SER A 127 -7.42 -12.90 11.76
C SER A 127 -6.50 -11.84 11.15
N PRO A 128 -6.17 -11.93 9.85
CA PRO A 128 -5.41 -10.88 9.16
C PRO A 128 -6.03 -9.47 9.25
N ALA A 129 -7.36 -9.38 9.43
CA ALA A 129 -8.05 -8.11 9.62
C ALA A 129 -7.53 -7.30 10.82
N GLU A 130 -6.99 -7.97 11.84
CA GLU A 130 -6.45 -7.31 13.04
C GLU A 130 -5.23 -6.42 12.74
N LEU A 131 -4.48 -6.73 11.67
CA LEU A 131 -3.35 -5.92 11.20
C LEU A 131 -3.78 -4.56 10.65
N VAL A 132 -5.00 -4.47 10.14
CA VAL A 132 -5.58 -3.23 9.58
C VAL A 132 -6.46 -2.53 10.62
N TYR A 133 -7.14 -3.30 11.46
CA TYR A 133 -8.07 -2.80 12.47
C TYR A 133 -7.37 -2.00 13.58
N SER A 134 -6.24 -2.50 14.09
CA SER A 134 -5.63 -1.95 15.30
C SER A 134 -4.96 -0.59 15.06
N ILE A 135 -5.05 0.30 16.05
CA ILE A 135 -4.41 1.63 16.02
C ILE A 135 -3.27 1.65 17.03
N GLY A 136 -2.02 1.81 16.56
CA GLY A 136 -0.85 1.92 17.45
C GLY A 136 -0.44 0.61 18.13
N PHE A 137 -0.80 -0.53 17.55
CA PHE A 137 -0.47 -1.87 18.06
C PHE A 137 0.47 -2.61 17.10
N ASN A 138 1.34 -3.46 17.65
CA ASN A 138 2.26 -4.29 16.87
C ASN A 138 2.22 -5.74 17.37
N PRO A 139 1.46 -6.63 16.72
CA PRO A 139 1.35 -8.05 17.07
C PRO A 139 2.40 -8.93 16.36
N LEU A 140 3.53 -8.37 15.92
CA LEU A 140 4.57 -9.16 15.27
C LEU A 140 5.18 -10.16 16.27
N HIS A 141 5.01 -11.45 15.99
CA HIS A 141 5.60 -12.53 16.78
C HIS A 141 7.04 -12.79 16.34
N GLN A 142 7.25 -12.96 15.04
CA GLN A 142 8.57 -13.25 14.47
C GLN A 142 8.68 -12.69 13.06
N ARG A 143 9.88 -12.25 12.69
CA ARG A 143 10.23 -11.87 11.33
C ARG A 143 11.27 -12.84 10.80
N VAL A 144 11.07 -13.30 9.56
CA VAL A 144 12.04 -14.09 8.81
C VAL A 144 12.48 -13.27 7.60
N TRP A 145 13.77 -13.16 7.38
CA TRP A 145 14.35 -12.45 6.25
C TRP A 145 15.34 -13.35 5.52
N ARG A 146 15.07 -13.65 4.26
CA ARG A 146 15.86 -14.60 3.47
C ARG A 146 15.99 -15.97 4.13
N GLY A 147 14.93 -16.41 4.80
CA GLY A 147 14.91 -17.69 5.51
C GLY A 147 15.70 -17.71 6.83
N GLN A 148 16.06 -16.55 7.40
CA GLN A 148 16.72 -16.41 8.70
C GLN A 148 15.88 -15.59 9.67
#